data_AF-A0A2S5CIK5-F1
#
_entry.id   AF-A0A2S5CIK5-F1
#
_cell.length_a   1.000
_cell.length_b   1.000
_cell.length_c   1.000
_cell.angle_alpha   90.00
_cell.angle_beta   90.00
_cell.angle_gamma   90.00
#
_symmetry.space_group_name_H-M   'P 1'
#
loop_
_entity.id
_entity.type
_entity.pdbx_description
1 polymer ?
#
loop_
_entity_poly.entity_id
_entity_poly.type
_entity_poly.pdbx_seq_one_letter_code
_entity_poly.pdbx_strand_id
1 'polypeptide(L)'
;MSKSFFQKNVDRRSRTAMANFLKSHCRYDTMRSWNGMTSYAQNIKIHNLGLSFEQADRAYDMLETDYWNEIRQPIDTFIREHGHSYTIGTNGRSSGYLVLYESHLEVTGHYSYCPMCGQNNYKKVPPIFVDMNAQTIAQEILKNPNAHHPNVYLQQSTVQALSMTDDEKWILANRLSIELRNCSLHTSCGICGTTRVNYQVPPKRSVVRSNGIDQGECFDQEDWTMSRLRERVDLVCAFDATCDAIRDNYIALIGNCRVVESVEYQPIVVKQLAWV
;
A
#
# COMPACT_ATOMS: atom_id res chain seq x y z
N MET A 1 -6.40 6.45 -32.81
CA MET A 1 -5.76 5.45 -31.94
C MET A 1 -4.27 5.60 -32.14
N SER A 2 -3.54 6.03 -31.11
CA SER A 2 -2.07 6.06 -31.11
C SER A 2 -1.55 4.64 -31.40
N LYS A 3 -0.46 4.52 -32.15
CA LYS A 3 0.21 3.23 -32.41
C LYS A 3 0.80 2.72 -31.11
N SER A 4 0.55 1.46 -30.74
CA SER A 4 1.15 0.87 -29.53
C SER A 4 2.68 0.90 -29.61
N PHE A 5 3.35 1.25 -28.51
CA PHE A 5 4.80 1.36 -28.45
C PHE A 5 5.42 0.10 -27.86
N PHE A 6 4.89 -0.37 -26.73
CA PHE A 6 5.30 -1.60 -26.05
C PHE A 6 4.39 -2.78 -26.42
N GLN A 7 3.07 -2.57 -26.45
CA GLN A 7 2.10 -3.66 -26.62
C GLN A 7 2.22 -4.32 -28.00
N LYS A 8 2.24 -5.65 -28.00
CA LYS A 8 2.28 -6.48 -29.20
C LYS A 8 0.97 -7.23 -29.42
N ASN A 9 0.62 -7.46 -30.69
CA ASN A 9 -0.47 -8.37 -31.04
C ASN A 9 0.08 -9.81 -31.13
N VAL A 10 -0.41 -10.68 -30.24
CA VAL A 10 0.03 -12.08 -30.12
C VAL A 10 -1.10 -13.00 -30.59
N ASP A 11 -0.81 -14.08 -31.33
CA ASP A 11 -1.84 -15.07 -31.66
C ASP A 11 -2.13 -15.99 -30.46
N ARG A 12 -3.34 -15.90 -29.89
CA ARG A 12 -3.79 -16.69 -28.73
C ARG A 12 -4.22 -18.13 -29.10
N ARG A 13 -4.22 -18.48 -30.39
CA ARG A 13 -4.54 -19.83 -30.89
C ARG A 13 -3.28 -20.67 -31.04
N SER A 14 -2.15 -20.05 -31.32
CA SER A 14 -0.85 -20.71 -31.45
C SER A 14 -0.12 -20.77 -30.10
N ARG A 15 0.05 -21.98 -29.57
CA ARG A 15 0.87 -22.23 -28.38
C ARG A 15 2.28 -21.69 -28.54
N THR A 16 2.91 -21.96 -29.69
CA THR A 16 4.27 -21.54 -30.00
C THR A 16 4.38 -20.02 -30.02
N ALA A 17 3.40 -19.31 -30.60
CA ALA A 17 3.41 -17.85 -30.61
C ALA A 17 3.34 -17.27 -29.19
N MET A 18 2.45 -17.81 -28.35
CA MET A 18 2.32 -17.39 -26.95
C MET A 18 3.58 -17.67 -26.12
N ALA A 19 4.12 -18.90 -26.19
CA ALA A 19 5.34 -19.26 -25.48
C ALA A 19 6.54 -18.42 -25.93
N ASN A 20 6.69 -18.19 -27.23
CA ASN A 20 7.77 -17.36 -27.76
C ASN A 20 7.63 -15.90 -27.31
N PHE A 21 6.41 -15.35 -27.31
CA PHE A 21 6.15 -14.00 -26.79
C PHE A 21 6.61 -13.87 -25.33
N LEU A 22 6.20 -14.80 -24.46
CA LEU A 22 6.57 -14.77 -23.04
C LEU A 22 8.07 -14.97 -22.81
N LYS A 23 8.72 -15.91 -23.51
CA LYS A 23 10.16 -16.18 -23.37
C LYS A 23 11.04 -15.04 -23.87
N SER A 24 10.65 -14.40 -24.96
CA SER A 24 11.43 -13.32 -25.59
C SER A 24 11.10 -11.93 -25.02
N HIS A 25 10.13 -11.83 -24.11
CA HIS A 25 9.77 -10.58 -23.49
C HIS A 25 10.96 -9.99 -22.71
N CYS A 26 11.10 -8.66 -22.73
CA CYS A 26 12.12 -8.00 -21.92
C CYS A 26 11.89 -8.32 -20.43
N ARG A 27 12.98 -8.55 -19.69
CA ARG A 27 12.97 -8.86 -18.27
C ARG A 27 13.93 -7.97 -17.52
N TYR A 28 13.60 -7.68 -16.27
CA TYR A 28 14.47 -6.95 -15.36
C TYR A 28 14.40 -7.54 -13.96
N ASP A 29 15.43 -7.30 -13.16
CA ASP A 29 15.51 -7.79 -11.79
C ASP A 29 14.32 -7.30 -10.95
N THR A 30 13.84 -8.17 -10.08
CA THR A 30 12.84 -7.86 -9.07
C THR A 30 13.53 -7.44 -7.79
N MET A 31 13.13 -6.32 -7.20
CA MET A 31 13.80 -5.68 -6.04
C MET A 31 15.29 -5.33 -6.25
N ARG A 32 16.20 -6.31 -6.35
CA ARG A 32 17.64 -6.10 -6.57
C ARG A 32 18.29 -7.30 -7.25
N SER A 33 19.34 -7.07 -8.05
CA SER A 33 20.08 -8.09 -8.81
C SER A 33 20.61 -9.29 -7.99
N TRP A 34 20.92 -9.10 -6.71
CA TRP A 34 21.48 -10.18 -5.86
C TRP A 34 20.49 -11.29 -5.50
N ASN A 35 19.17 -11.07 -5.63
CA ASN A 35 18.20 -12.17 -5.44
C ASN A 35 18.13 -13.09 -6.67
N GLY A 36 18.75 -12.70 -7.80
CA GLY A 36 18.75 -13.45 -9.05
C GLY A 36 17.38 -13.62 -9.71
N MET A 37 16.37 -12.87 -9.24
CA MET A 37 14.98 -13.02 -9.67
C MET A 37 14.59 -11.92 -10.65
N THR A 38 13.99 -12.28 -11.79
CA THR A 38 13.55 -11.34 -12.83
C THR A 38 12.07 -11.45 -13.12
N SER A 39 11.46 -10.38 -13.61
CA SER A 39 10.07 -10.35 -14.09
C SER A 39 9.96 -9.61 -15.41
N TYR A 40 8.79 -9.67 -16.04
CA TYR A 40 8.44 -8.91 -17.24
C TYR A 40 8.66 -7.42 -17.00
N ALA A 41 9.33 -6.76 -17.94
CA ALA A 41 9.70 -5.37 -17.81
C ALA A 41 9.62 -4.62 -19.15
N GLN A 42 9.51 -3.30 -19.07
CA GLN A 42 9.68 -2.38 -20.19
C GLN A 42 10.75 -1.35 -19.88
N ASN A 43 11.63 -1.09 -20.85
CA ASN A 43 12.69 -0.09 -20.73
C ASN A 43 12.13 1.29 -21.03
N ILE A 44 12.05 2.12 -20.00
CA ILE A 44 11.48 3.48 -20.05
C ILE A 44 12.55 4.56 -19.93
N LYS A 45 13.82 4.24 -20.19
CA LYS A 45 14.87 5.28 -20.26
C LYS A 45 14.49 6.29 -21.35
N ILE A 46 14.70 7.58 -21.08
CA ILE A 46 14.32 8.69 -21.97
C ILE A 46 14.75 8.45 -23.44
N HIS A 47 15.99 8.00 -23.65
CA HIS A 47 16.53 7.71 -24.99
C HIS A 47 15.92 6.47 -25.68
N ASN A 48 15.14 5.64 -24.96
CA ASN A 48 14.45 4.46 -25.47
C ASN A 48 12.93 4.63 -25.55
N LEU A 49 12.37 5.79 -25.16
CA LEU A 49 10.92 6.06 -25.16
C LEU A 49 10.36 6.52 -26.52
N GLY A 50 11.21 6.63 -27.55
CA GLY A 50 10.81 7.12 -28.87
C GLY A 50 10.34 8.57 -28.83
N LEU A 51 10.96 9.39 -27.98
CA LEU A 51 10.71 10.83 -27.90
C LEU A 51 11.43 11.57 -29.03
N SER A 52 10.86 12.67 -29.48
CA SER A 52 11.59 13.66 -30.29
C SER A 52 12.70 14.33 -29.46
N PHE A 53 13.63 15.01 -30.13
CA PHE A 53 14.70 15.74 -29.45
C PHE A 53 14.16 16.76 -28.43
N GLU A 54 13.18 17.57 -28.82
CA GLU A 54 12.55 18.56 -27.94
C GLU A 54 11.84 17.91 -26.74
N GLN A 55 11.15 16.79 -26.96
CA GLN A 55 10.52 16.04 -25.87
C GLN A 55 11.54 15.42 -24.92
N ALA A 56 12.66 14.91 -25.45
CA ALA A 56 13.73 14.33 -24.65
C ALA A 56 14.40 15.39 -23.77
N ASP A 57 14.67 16.58 -24.32
CA ASP A 57 15.22 17.74 -23.59
C ASP A 57 14.34 18.10 -22.39
N ARG A 58 13.04 18.31 -22.63
CA ARG A 58 12.06 18.57 -21.54
C ARG A 58 11.94 17.42 -20.55
N ALA A 59 12.06 16.17 -21.02
CA ALA A 59 12.02 15.00 -20.14
C ALA A 59 13.20 14.96 -19.18
N TYR A 60 14.38 15.46 -19.59
CA TYR A 60 15.54 15.58 -18.70
C TYR A 60 15.30 16.61 -17.59
N ASP A 61 14.70 17.76 -17.90
CA ASP A 61 14.35 18.77 -16.89
C ASP A 61 13.38 18.22 -15.83
N MET A 62 12.48 17.30 -16.22
CA MET A 62 11.50 16.71 -15.31
C MET A 62 12.08 15.72 -14.30
N LEU A 63 13.31 15.22 -14.50
CA LEU A 63 13.90 14.20 -13.63
C LEU A 63 14.06 14.65 -12.16
N GLU A 64 14.07 15.96 -11.92
CA GLU A 64 14.19 16.56 -10.58
C GLU A 64 12.84 16.79 -9.89
N THR A 65 11.73 16.39 -10.52
CA THR A 65 10.37 16.61 -10.02
C THR A 65 9.67 15.30 -9.62
N ASP A 66 8.73 15.36 -8.68
CA ASP A 66 7.84 14.22 -8.36
C ASP A 66 6.61 14.21 -9.28
N TYR A 67 6.83 13.88 -10.56
CA TYR A 67 5.79 13.85 -11.58
C TYR A 67 4.95 12.56 -11.56
N TRP A 68 5.25 11.58 -10.69
CA TRP A 68 4.56 10.30 -10.70
C TRP A 68 3.08 10.42 -10.40
N ASN A 69 2.68 11.36 -9.54
CA ASN A 69 1.27 11.60 -9.22
C ASN A 69 0.44 11.95 -10.48
N GLU A 70 1.04 12.61 -11.46
CA GLU A 70 0.38 13.01 -12.71
C GLU A 70 0.21 11.84 -13.71
N ILE A 71 1.07 10.82 -13.63
CA ILE A 71 1.11 9.73 -14.63
C ILE A 71 0.75 8.35 -14.07
N ARG A 72 0.51 8.22 -12.75
CA ARG A 72 0.34 6.94 -12.06
C ARG A 72 -1.02 6.27 -12.28
N GLN A 73 -2.06 7.01 -12.67
CA GLN A 73 -3.44 6.51 -12.80
C GLN A 73 -3.58 5.16 -13.56
N PRO A 74 -2.82 4.88 -14.64
CA PRO A 74 -2.88 3.58 -15.32
C PRO A 74 -2.45 2.41 -14.42
N ILE A 75 -1.47 2.61 -13.53
CA ILE A 75 -1.03 1.58 -12.57
C ILE A 75 -2.16 1.25 -11.60
N ASP A 76 -2.85 2.27 -11.08
CA ASP A 76 -3.95 2.06 -10.12
C ASP A 76 -5.15 1.35 -10.77
N THR A 77 -5.41 1.66 -12.05
CA THR A 77 -6.40 0.95 -12.87
C THR A 77 -6.01 -0.51 -13.07
N PHE A 78 -4.76 -0.76 -13.49
CA PHE A 78 -4.23 -2.11 -13.66
C PHE A 78 -4.34 -2.95 -12.38
N ILE A 79 -3.94 -2.39 -11.23
CA ILE A 79 -4.03 -3.06 -9.92
C ILE A 79 -5.48 -3.47 -9.61
N ARG A 80 -6.44 -2.56 -9.82
CA ARG A 80 -7.87 -2.80 -9.53
C ARG A 80 -8.45 -3.86 -10.45
N GLU A 81 -8.13 -3.81 -11.74
CA GLU A 81 -8.61 -4.79 -12.74
C GLU A 81 -8.07 -6.19 -12.50
N HIS A 82 -6.88 -6.30 -11.92
CA HIS A 82 -6.24 -7.58 -11.58
C HIS A 82 -6.42 -7.97 -10.10
N GLY A 83 -7.44 -7.42 -9.41
CA GLY A 83 -7.80 -7.82 -8.05
C GLY A 83 -6.69 -7.64 -7.02
N HIS A 84 -5.77 -6.69 -7.24
CA HIS A 84 -4.57 -6.43 -6.45
C HIS A 84 -3.54 -7.58 -6.43
N SER A 85 -3.70 -8.61 -7.26
CA SER A 85 -2.74 -9.71 -7.40
C SER A 85 -1.45 -9.31 -8.12
N TYR A 86 -1.49 -8.19 -8.85
CA TYR A 86 -0.34 -7.64 -9.56
C TYR A 86 -0.25 -6.12 -9.40
N THR A 87 0.97 -5.62 -9.52
CA THR A 87 1.28 -4.19 -9.55
C THR A 87 2.44 -3.92 -10.50
N ILE A 88 2.65 -2.65 -10.83
CA ILE A 88 3.78 -2.18 -11.63
C ILE A 88 4.62 -1.25 -10.77
N GLY A 89 5.94 -1.48 -10.75
CA GLY A 89 6.88 -0.63 -10.04
C GLY A 89 8.05 -0.22 -10.93
N THR A 90 8.76 0.83 -10.53
CA THR A 90 10.00 1.23 -11.18
C THR A 90 11.19 0.48 -10.61
N ASN A 91 12.15 0.12 -11.47
CA ASN A 91 13.42 -0.44 -11.03
C ASN A 91 14.59 -0.03 -11.95
N GLY A 92 15.79 -0.33 -11.48
CA GLY A 92 17.04 -0.05 -12.17
C GLY A 92 17.58 1.34 -11.93
N ARG A 93 18.77 1.61 -12.48
CA ARG A 93 19.42 2.92 -12.35
C ARG A 93 18.51 4.00 -12.92
N SER A 94 18.27 5.05 -12.14
CA SER A 94 17.37 6.16 -12.47
C SER A 94 15.93 5.72 -12.78
N SER A 95 15.47 4.61 -12.18
CA SER A 95 14.10 4.10 -12.37
C SER A 95 13.75 3.80 -13.83
N GLY A 96 14.76 3.42 -14.64
CA GLY A 96 14.64 3.28 -16.08
C GLY A 96 13.84 2.08 -16.60
N TYR A 97 13.22 1.29 -15.72
CA TYR A 97 12.36 0.17 -16.11
C TYR A 97 11.05 0.21 -15.34
N LEU A 98 9.94 -0.07 -16.04
CA LEU A 98 8.71 -0.53 -15.42
C LEU A 98 8.76 -2.05 -15.33
N VAL A 99 8.44 -2.60 -14.16
CA VAL A 99 8.53 -4.04 -13.89
C VAL A 99 7.20 -4.52 -13.32
N LEU A 100 6.70 -5.62 -13.84
CA LEU A 100 5.51 -6.30 -13.34
C LEU A 100 5.84 -7.08 -12.07
N TYR A 101 5.06 -6.90 -11.01
CA TYR A 101 5.24 -7.61 -9.75
C TYR A 101 3.97 -8.31 -9.32
N GLU A 102 4.12 -9.43 -8.61
CA GLU A 102 3.04 -10.00 -7.81
C GLU A 102 2.82 -9.14 -6.57
N SER A 103 1.56 -8.92 -6.23
CA SER A 103 1.15 -8.22 -5.02
C SER A 103 -0.04 -8.89 -4.37
N HIS A 104 -0.34 -8.46 -3.15
CA HIS A 104 -1.59 -8.80 -2.47
C HIS A 104 -1.94 -7.72 -1.46
N LEU A 105 -3.20 -7.67 -1.06
CA LEU A 105 -3.64 -6.84 0.04
C LEU A 105 -3.49 -7.57 1.37
N GLU A 106 -2.78 -6.95 2.30
CA GLU A 106 -2.63 -7.43 3.67
C GLU A 106 -3.35 -6.47 4.62
N VAL A 107 -4.10 -7.01 5.58
CA VAL A 107 -4.65 -6.19 6.68
C VAL A 107 -3.50 -5.63 7.51
N THR A 108 -3.52 -4.34 7.77
CA THR A 108 -2.39 -3.68 8.45
C THR A 108 -2.33 -3.97 9.96
N GLY A 109 -3.36 -4.61 10.52
CA GLY A 109 -3.48 -4.87 11.96
C GLY A 109 -3.90 -3.67 12.81
N HIS A 110 -4.10 -2.49 12.20
CA HIS A 110 -4.58 -1.31 12.91
C HIS A 110 -6.10 -1.34 13.12
N TYR A 111 -6.53 -0.92 14.30
CA TYR A 111 -7.94 -0.93 14.71
C TYR A 111 -8.54 0.46 14.90
N SER A 112 -7.71 1.47 15.19
CA SER A 112 -8.15 2.86 15.31
C SER A 112 -7.15 3.83 14.69
N TYR A 113 -7.60 5.05 14.43
CA TYR A 113 -6.77 6.13 13.89
C TYR A 113 -7.12 7.47 14.52
N CYS A 114 -6.21 8.42 14.41
CA CYS A 114 -6.48 9.81 14.78
C CYS A 114 -7.19 10.53 13.63
N PRO A 115 -8.40 11.09 13.83
CA PRO A 115 -9.10 11.80 12.76
C PRO A 115 -8.45 13.14 12.39
N MET A 116 -7.58 13.69 13.25
CA MET A 116 -6.92 14.97 13.00
C MET A 116 -5.60 14.81 12.24
N CYS A 117 -4.71 13.90 12.69
CA CYS A 117 -3.37 13.75 12.09
C CYS A 117 -3.17 12.44 11.32
N GLY A 118 -4.17 11.57 11.24
CA GLY A 118 -4.10 10.29 10.50
C GLY A 118 -3.27 9.19 11.17
N GLN A 119 -2.71 9.41 12.36
CA GLN A 119 -1.88 8.40 13.03
C GLN A 119 -2.66 7.12 13.34
N ASN A 120 -2.23 6.00 12.77
CA ASN A 120 -2.79 4.67 13.02
C ASN A 120 -2.45 4.12 14.41
N ASN A 121 -3.25 3.15 14.88
CA ASN A 121 -3.07 2.50 16.18
C ASN A 121 -3.50 1.03 16.15
N TYR A 122 -2.69 0.16 16.78
CA TYR A 122 -2.92 -1.28 16.89
C TYR A 122 -3.89 -1.69 18.00
N LYS A 123 -4.56 -0.71 18.64
CA LYS A 123 -5.57 -0.94 19.67
C LYS A 123 -6.89 -0.27 19.30
N LYS A 124 -8.00 -0.81 19.80
CA LYS A 124 -9.33 -0.22 19.69
C LYS A 124 -9.52 0.88 20.73
N VAL A 125 -10.36 1.85 20.39
CA VAL A 125 -11.01 2.74 21.34
C VAL A 125 -12.13 1.93 22.02
N PRO A 126 -12.14 1.83 23.36
CA PRO A 126 -13.20 1.14 24.08
C PRO A 126 -14.55 1.84 23.86
N PRO A 127 -15.66 1.09 23.90
CA PRO A 127 -16.99 1.68 23.83
C PRO A 127 -17.27 2.53 25.08
N ILE A 128 -18.23 3.45 24.95
CA ILE A 128 -18.69 4.27 26.08
C ILE A 128 -19.73 3.45 26.84
N PHE A 129 -19.48 3.17 28.12
CA PHE A 129 -20.43 2.50 28.99
C PHE A 129 -21.30 3.53 29.70
N VAL A 130 -22.62 3.43 29.52
CA VAL A 130 -23.60 4.30 30.20
C VAL A 130 -23.79 3.89 31.65
N ASP A 131 -23.69 2.59 31.93
CA ASP A 131 -23.77 2.05 33.28
C ASP A 131 -22.46 2.31 34.04
N MET A 132 -22.57 2.93 35.21
CA MET A 132 -21.40 3.32 36.02
C MET A 132 -20.64 2.10 36.53
N ASN A 133 -21.35 1.03 36.89
CA ASN A 133 -20.71 -0.21 37.37
C ASN A 133 -19.87 -0.84 36.26
N ALA A 134 -20.41 -0.93 35.04
CA ALA A 134 -19.70 -1.40 33.86
C ALA A 134 -18.50 -0.50 33.54
N GLN A 135 -18.65 0.82 33.64
CA GLN A 135 -17.55 1.77 33.43
C GLN A 135 -16.41 1.56 34.43
N THR A 136 -16.72 1.39 35.72
CA THR A 136 -15.71 1.13 36.76
C THR A 136 -14.96 -0.17 36.51
N ILE A 137 -15.69 -1.27 36.25
CA ILE A 137 -15.07 -2.58 35.97
C ILE A 137 -14.25 -2.53 34.69
N ALA A 138 -14.75 -1.87 33.63
CA ALA A 138 -14.03 -1.69 32.37
C ALA A 138 -12.69 -0.95 32.56
N GLN A 139 -12.66 0.10 33.39
CA GLN A 139 -11.43 0.82 33.70
C GLN A 139 -10.39 -0.05 34.39
N GLU A 140 -10.79 -0.89 35.35
CA GLU A 140 -9.86 -1.83 36.00
C GLU A 140 -9.34 -2.90 35.02
N ILE A 141 -10.20 -3.40 34.12
CA ILE A 141 -9.79 -4.32 33.06
C ILE A 141 -8.75 -3.67 32.13
N LEU A 142 -8.98 -2.42 31.71
CA LEU A 142 -8.07 -1.71 30.79
C LEU A 142 -6.73 -1.35 31.44
N LYS A 143 -6.66 -1.18 32.76
CA LYS A 143 -5.40 -0.98 33.50
C LYS A 143 -4.54 -2.24 33.54
N ASN A 144 -5.16 -3.42 33.59
CA ASN A 144 -4.45 -4.70 33.62
C ASN A 144 -5.06 -5.73 32.64
N PRO A 145 -4.92 -5.52 31.32
CA PRO A 145 -5.62 -6.31 30.31
C PRO A 145 -5.14 -7.76 30.18
N ASN A 146 -4.04 -8.13 30.85
CA ASN A 146 -3.41 -9.45 30.76
C ASN A 146 -3.82 -10.39 31.90
N ALA A 147 -4.73 -9.98 32.79
CA ALA A 147 -5.19 -10.88 33.84
C ALA A 147 -5.95 -12.06 33.23
N HIS A 148 -5.44 -13.27 33.46
CA HIS A 148 -6.01 -14.50 32.89
C HIS A 148 -7.36 -14.90 33.50
N HIS A 149 -7.75 -14.32 34.65
CA HIS A 149 -8.98 -14.69 35.36
C HIS A 149 -9.75 -13.45 35.84
N PRO A 150 -11.08 -13.34 35.58
CA PRO A 150 -11.89 -12.19 36.00
C PRO A 150 -11.85 -11.90 37.51
N ASN A 151 -11.69 -12.93 38.35
CA ASN A 151 -11.53 -12.78 39.81
C ASN A 151 -10.44 -11.78 40.22
N VAL A 152 -9.40 -11.57 39.40
CA VAL A 152 -8.35 -10.58 39.69
C VAL A 152 -8.93 -9.16 39.78
N TYR A 153 -9.93 -8.84 38.95
CA TYR A 153 -10.61 -7.55 38.96
C TYR A 153 -11.59 -7.44 40.14
N LEU A 154 -12.20 -8.55 40.55
CA LEU A 154 -13.13 -8.57 41.69
C LEU A 154 -12.46 -8.28 43.04
N GLN A 155 -11.14 -8.49 43.14
CA GLN A 155 -10.37 -8.16 44.33
C GLN A 155 -9.94 -6.69 44.39
N GLN A 156 -10.19 -5.89 43.34
CA GLN A 156 -9.87 -4.46 43.37
C GLN A 156 -10.87 -3.72 44.27
N SER A 157 -10.37 -2.85 45.15
CA SER A 157 -11.20 -2.11 46.10
C SER A 157 -12.30 -1.28 45.43
N THR A 158 -12.03 -0.75 44.23
CA THR A 158 -12.99 -0.01 43.40
C THR A 158 -14.15 -0.88 42.92
N VAL A 159 -13.90 -2.15 42.60
CA VAL A 159 -14.92 -3.12 42.17
C VAL A 159 -15.67 -3.70 43.38
N GLN A 160 -15.00 -3.92 44.50
CA GLN A 160 -15.63 -4.38 45.74
C GLN A 160 -16.64 -3.37 46.28
N ALA A 161 -16.34 -2.07 46.17
CA ALA A 161 -17.21 -0.98 46.61
C ALA A 161 -18.50 -0.82 45.80
N LEU A 162 -18.63 -1.49 44.64
CA LEU A 162 -19.86 -1.46 43.84
C LEU A 162 -20.97 -2.21 44.57
N SER A 163 -22.18 -1.64 44.56
CA SER A 163 -23.38 -2.16 45.24
C SER A 163 -24.02 -3.40 44.57
N MET A 164 -23.22 -4.17 43.83
CA MET A 164 -23.62 -5.39 43.11
C MET A 164 -23.25 -6.64 43.93
N THR A 165 -23.96 -7.73 43.70
CA THR A 165 -23.56 -9.05 44.21
C THR A 165 -22.28 -9.54 43.51
N ASP A 166 -21.55 -10.45 44.15
CA ASP A 166 -20.31 -10.98 43.60
C ASP A 166 -20.53 -11.75 42.27
N ASP A 167 -21.66 -12.45 42.15
CA ASP A 167 -22.06 -13.15 40.92
C ASP A 167 -22.32 -12.17 39.77
N GLU A 168 -23.02 -11.06 40.03
CA GLU A 168 -23.27 -10.02 39.02
C GLU A 168 -21.97 -9.36 38.58
N LYS A 169 -21.06 -9.05 39.51
CA LYS A 169 -19.75 -8.49 39.21
C LYS A 169 -18.94 -9.45 38.34
N TRP A 170 -18.96 -10.75 38.64
CA TRP A 170 -18.25 -11.77 37.86
C TRP A 170 -18.78 -11.86 36.43
N ILE A 171 -20.11 -11.95 36.26
CA ILE A 171 -20.76 -12.01 34.94
C ILE A 171 -20.39 -10.79 34.11
N LEU A 172 -20.47 -9.59 34.71
CA LEU A 172 -20.15 -8.34 34.05
C LEU A 172 -18.66 -8.24 33.67
N ALA A 173 -17.75 -8.58 34.59
CA ALA A 173 -16.30 -8.58 34.33
C ALA A 173 -15.89 -9.56 33.24
N ASN A 174 -16.49 -10.76 33.21
CA ASN A 174 -16.23 -11.75 32.18
C ASN A 174 -16.68 -11.26 30.79
N ARG A 175 -17.89 -10.68 30.70
CA ARG A 175 -18.39 -10.07 29.46
C ARG A 175 -17.47 -8.94 28.99
N LEU A 176 -17.13 -8.01 29.87
CA LEU A 176 -16.30 -6.84 29.55
C LEU A 176 -14.87 -7.23 29.17
N SER A 177 -14.31 -8.29 29.75
CA SER A 177 -12.97 -8.78 29.39
C SER A 177 -12.88 -9.25 27.93
N ILE A 178 -13.98 -9.80 27.41
CA ILE A 178 -14.07 -10.19 25.99
C ILE A 178 -14.24 -8.95 25.11
N GLU A 179 -15.16 -8.06 25.49
CA GLU A 179 -15.48 -6.83 24.74
C GLU A 179 -14.29 -5.87 24.63
N LEU A 180 -13.53 -5.72 25.72
CA LEU A 180 -12.38 -4.81 25.82
C LEU A 180 -11.08 -5.42 25.31
N ARG A 181 -11.12 -6.65 24.75
CA ARG A 181 -9.93 -7.28 24.16
C ARG A 181 -9.34 -6.36 23.09
N ASN A 182 -8.03 -6.12 23.20
CA ASN A 182 -7.28 -5.22 22.32
C ASN A 182 -7.72 -3.75 22.35
N CYS A 183 -8.48 -3.31 23.36
CA CYS A 183 -8.72 -1.89 23.60
C CYS A 183 -7.53 -1.24 24.33
N SER A 184 -7.37 0.08 24.17
CA SER A 184 -6.41 0.86 24.94
C SER A 184 -7.10 1.58 26.10
N LEU A 185 -6.40 1.71 27.22
CA LEU A 185 -6.85 2.51 28.37
C LEU A 185 -7.01 3.99 27.97
N HIS A 186 -6.04 4.52 27.23
CA HIS A 186 -6.07 5.88 26.72
C HIS A 186 -6.50 5.91 25.26
N THR A 187 -7.38 6.84 24.93
CA THR A 187 -7.98 6.97 23.59
C THR A 187 -7.41 8.16 22.82
N SER A 188 -6.60 9.01 23.46
CA SER A 188 -5.95 10.15 22.85
C SER A 188 -4.82 9.74 21.88
N CYS A 189 -4.62 10.56 20.86
CA CYS A 189 -3.48 10.47 19.97
C CYS A 189 -2.20 10.91 20.68
N GLY A 190 -1.11 10.15 20.53
CA GLY A 190 0.17 10.48 21.15
C GLY A 190 0.91 11.64 20.48
N ILE A 191 0.49 12.06 19.29
CA ILE A 191 1.09 13.19 18.57
C ILE A 191 0.37 14.49 18.94
N CYS A 192 -0.96 14.49 18.93
CA CYS A 192 -1.75 15.72 19.01
C CYS A 192 -2.85 15.74 20.08
N GLY A 193 -3.00 14.66 20.85
CA GLY A 193 -3.99 14.58 21.93
C GLY A 193 -5.43 14.30 21.50
N THR A 194 -5.79 14.48 20.21
CA THR A 194 -7.15 14.24 19.71
C THR A 194 -7.60 12.80 19.96
N THR A 195 -8.86 12.61 20.37
CA THR A 195 -9.46 11.29 20.58
C THR A 195 -9.51 10.49 19.29
N ARG A 196 -9.05 9.24 19.35
CA ARG A 196 -9.03 8.31 18.22
C ARG A 196 -10.43 7.80 17.90
N VAL A 197 -10.58 7.25 16.69
CA VAL A 197 -11.80 6.61 16.20
C VAL A 197 -11.47 5.22 15.67
N ASN A 198 -12.33 4.23 15.94
CA ASN A 198 -12.18 2.87 15.41
C ASN A 198 -12.44 2.83 13.90
N TYR A 199 -11.67 2.02 13.19
CA TYR A 199 -11.96 1.67 11.81
C TYR A 199 -13.22 0.79 11.73
N GLN A 200 -14.14 1.14 10.83
CA GLN A 200 -15.30 0.30 10.50
C GLN A 200 -14.87 -0.91 9.66
N VAL A 201 -13.98 -0.68 8.70
CA VAL A 201 -13.34 -1.70 7.88
C VAL A 201 -11.84 -1.64 8.14
N PRO A 202 -11.18 -2.75 8.54
CA PRO A 202 -9.75 -2.76 8.80
C PRO A 202 -8.96 -2.29 7.57
N PRO A 203 -8.05 -1.31 7.73
CA PRO A 203 -7.27 -0.80 6.62
C PRO A 203 -6.32 -1.88 6.11
N LYS A 204 -6.18 -1.94 4.78
CA LYS A 204 -5.28 -2.85 4.07
C LYS A 204 -4.16 -2.07 3.40
N ARG A 205 -3.00 -2.70 3.26
CA ARG A 205 -1.87 -2.19 2.47
C ARG A 205 -1.55 -3.16 1.34
N SER A 206 -1.04 -2.64 0.23
CA SER A 206 -0.47 -3.48 -0.82
C SER A 206 0.91 -3.94 -0.39
N VAL A 207 1.18 -5.25 -0.55
CA VAL A 207 2.47 -5.87 -0.31
C VAL A 207 2.96 -6.49 -1.60
N VAL A 208 4.12 -6.03 -2.06
CA VAL A 208 4.79 -6.50 -3.28
C VAL A 208 5.70 -7.66 -2.95
N ARG A 209 5.61 -8.76 -3.71
CA ARG A 209 6.47 -9.93 -3.53
C ARG A 209 7.82 -9.72 -4.22
N SER A 210 8.85 -10.36 -3.67
CA SER A 210 10.24 -10.28 -4.12
C SER A 210 10.64 -11.37 -5.14
N ASN A 211 9.67 -12.14 -5.64
CA ASN A 211 9.88 -13.26 -6.54
C ASN A 211 9.84 -12.81 -8.02
N GLY A 212 10.50 -13.60 -8.87
CA GLY A 212 10.38 -13.48 -10.32
C GLY A 212 9.08 -14.11 -10.83
N ILE A 213 8.61 -13.66 -12.00
CA ILE A 213 7.41 -14.18 -12.65
C ILE A 213 7.82 -14.96 -13.90
N ASP A 214 7.69 -16.30 -13.88
CA ASP A 214 8.01 -17.19 -15.00
C ASP A 214 9.47 -17.09 -15.51
N GLN A 215 10.41 -16.81 -14.60
CA GLN A 215 11.82 -16.78 -14.97
C GLN A 215 12.32 -18.19 -15.31
N GLY A 216 12.92 -18.34 -16.50
CA GLY A 216 13.44 -19.62 -16.96
C GLY A 216 12.35 -20.62 -17.36
N GLU A 217 11.09 -20.18 -17.44
CA GLU A 217 9.95 -21.04 -17.72
C GLU A 217 9.97 -21.57 -19.17
N CYS A 218 9.76 -22.88 -19.33
CA CYS A 218 9.75 -23.54 -20.64
C CYS A 218 8.38 -23.46 -21.33
N PHE A 219 7.30 -23.17 -20.59
CA PHE A 219 5.92 -23.11 -21.08
C PHE A 219 5.51 -24.35 -21.88
N ASP A 220 5.97 -25.53 -21.46
CA ASP A 220 5.62 -26.80 -22.12
C ASP A 220 4.18 -27.24 -21.82
N GLN A 221 3.71 -28.23 -22.56
CA GLN A 221 2.31 -28.66 -22.49
C GLN A 221 1.97 -29.38 -21.17
N GLU A 222 2.95 -29.90 -20.44
CA GLU A 222 2.74 -30.64 -19.20
C GLU A 222 2.37 -29.67 -18.07
N ASP A 223 3.10 -28.55 -17.96
CA ASP A 223 2.89 -27.56 -16.90
C ASP A 223 1.92 -26.42 -17.27
N TRP A 224 1.78 -26.15 -18.57
CA TRP A 224 0.98 -25.04 -19.09
C TRP A 224 -0.14 -25.50 -20.00
N THR A 225 -1.36 -25.53 -19.49
CA THR A 225 -2.54 -25.68 -20.34
C THR A 225 -2.69 -24.48 -21.28
N MET A 226 -3.43 -24.65 -22.39
CA MET A 226 -3.71 -23.54 -23.31
C MET A 226 -4.45 -22.37 -22.63
N SER A 227 -5.30 -22.63 -21.63
CA SER A 227 -5.99 -21.57 -20.87
C SER A 227 -5.00 -20.76 -20.05
N ARG A 228 -4.18 -21.43 -19.24
CA ARG A 228 -3.21 -20.79 -18.35
C ARG A 228 -2.17 -19.99 -19.15
N LEU A 229 -1.76 -20.51 -20.31
CA LEU A 229 -0.86 -19.80 -21.21
C LEU A 229 -1.50 -18.54 -21.81
N ARG A 230 -2.79 -18.59 -22.18
CA ARG A 230 -3.54 -17.40 -22.63
C ARG A 230 -3.66 -16.37 -21.52
N GLU A 231 -4.05 -16.78 -20.32
CA GLU A 231 -4.17 -15.90 -19.15
C GLU A 231 -2.84 -15.18 -18.87
N ARG A 232 -1.70 -15.88 -18.96
CA ARG A 232 -0.39 -15.23 -18.80
C ARG A 232 -0.08 -14.26 -19.93
N VAL A 233 -0.36 -14.61 -21.18
CA VAL A 233 -0.18 -13.70 -22.32
C VAL A 233 -1.06 -12.47 -22.16
N ASP A 234 -2.30 -12.63 -21.73
CA ASP A 234 -3.24 -11.52 -21.53
C ASP A 234 -2.78 -10.60 -20.40
N LEU A 235 -2.26 -11.15 -19.29
CA LEU A 235 -1.62 -10.37 -18.23
C LEU A 235 -0.43 -9.54 -18.74
N VAL A 236 0.49 -10.16 -19.49
CA VAL A 236 1.68 -9.46 -20.01
C VAL A 236 1.29 -8.43 -21.08
N CYS A 237 0.28 -8.72 -21.90
CA CYS A 237 -0.27 -7.75 -22.85
C CYS A 237 -0.95 -6.57 -22.14
N ALA A 238 -1.67 -6.81 -21.03
CA ALA A 238 -2.28 -5.75 -20.22
C ALA A 238 -1.21 -4.91 -19.52
N PHE A 239 -0.13 -5.53 -19.05
CA PHE A 239 1.05 -4.83 -18.55
C PHE A 239 1.64 -3.91 -19.62
N ASP A 240 1.90 -4.41 -20.83
CA ASP A 240 2.43 -3.61 -21.93
C ASP A 240 1.52 -2.44 -22.32
N ALA A 241 0.21 -2.69 -22.39
CA ALA A 241 -0.79 -1.65 -22.66
C ALA A 241 -0.79 -0.57 -21.56
N THR A 242 -0.58 -0.97 -20.31
CA THR A 242 -0.46 -0.04 -19.19
C THR A 242 0.82 0.78 -19.28
N CYS A 243 1.94 0.18 -19.69
CA CYS A 243 3.18 0.90 -19.98
C CYS A 243 3.01 1.91 -21.13
N ASP A 244 2.24 1.56 -22.17
CA ASP A 244 1.87 2.48 -23.25
C ASP A 244 1.05 3.67 -22.73
N ALA A 245 0.06 3.42 -21.88
CA ALA A 245 -0.74 4.49 -21.26
C ALA A 245 0.09 5.41 -20.35
N ILE A 246 1.02 4.86 -19.55
CA ILE A 246 1.95 5.65 -18.73
C ILE A 246 2.84 6.52 -19.62
N ARG A 247 3.36 5.96 -20.71
CA ARG A 247 4.17 6.69 -21.68
C ARG A 247 3.38 7.82 -22.34
N ASP A 248 2.14 7.57 -22.74
CA ASP A 248 1.29 8.58 -23.37
C ASP A 248 0.94 9.71 -22.38
N ASN A 249 0.65 9.38 -21.12
CA ASN A 249 0.47 10.37 -20.05
C ASN A 249 1.75 11.20 -19.81
N TYR A 250 2.91 10.55 -19.80
CA TYR A 250 4.19 11.23 -19.67
C TYR A 250 4.42 12.18 -20.85
N ILE A 251 4.21 11.75 -22.09
CA ILE A 251 4.32 12.58 -23.30
C ILE A 251 3.36 13.77 -23.27
N ALA A 252 2.13 13.56 -22.80
CA ALA A 252 1.18 14.65 -22.60
C ALA A 252 1.68 15.65 -21.54
N LEU A 253 2.27 15.16 -20.45
CA LEU A 253 2.81 15.99 -19.37
C LEU A 253 3.99 16.87 -19.84
N ILE A 254 5.02 16.29 -20.48
CA ILE A 254 6.15 17.07 -21.05
C ILE A 254 5.69 18.07 -22.14
N GLY A 255 4.61 17.77 -22.86
CA GLY A 255 4.04 18.67 -23.86
C GLY A 255 3.38 19.91 -23.25
N ASN A 256 2.80 19.78 -22.05
CA ASN A 256 1.92 20.78 -21.44
C ASN A 256 2.49 21.43 -20.16
N CYS A 257 3.64 20.97 -19.67
CA CYS A 257 4.27 21.48 -18.45
C CYS A 257 5.66 22.07 -18.74
N ARG A 258 6.05 23.06 -17.95
CA ARG A 258 7.43 23.57 -17.90
C ARG A 258 7.90 23.49 -16.45
N VAL A 259 9.05 22.89 -16.23
CA VAL A 259 9.70 22.87 -14.91
C VAL A 259 10.13 24.30 -14.58
N VAL A 260 9.79 24.75 -13.37
CA VAL A 260 10.16 26.06 -12.85
C VAL A 260 10.72 25.91 -11.45
N GLU A 261 11.82 26.58 -11.18
CA GLU A 261 12.38 26.67 -9.83
C GLU A 261 11.65 27.75 -9.04
N SER A 262 11.29 27.44 -7.80
CA SER A 262 10.72 28.41 -6.85
C SER A 262 11.44 28.35 -5.51
N VAL A 263 11.81 29.51 -4.97
CA VAL A 263 12.41 29.63 -3.64
C VAL A 263 11.33 30.09 -2.66
N GLU A 264 11.00 29.24 -1.68
CA GLU A 264 10.05 29.56 -0.62
C GLU A 264 10.79 30.09 0.62
N TYR A 265 10.51 31.33 1.04
CA TYR A 265 11.02 31.90 2.28
C TYR A 265 10.02 31.67 3.42
N GLN A 266 10.46 31.02 4.50
CA GLN A 266 9.66 30.90 5.73
C GLN A 266 10.03 32.02 6.71
N PRO A 267 9.06 32.83 7.18
CA PRO A 267 9.32 33.83 8.21
C PRO A 267 9.66 33.14 9.54
N ILE A 268 10.84 33.47 10.09
CA ILE A 268 11.29 33.00 11.41
C ILE A 268 11.32 34.15 12.41
N VAL A 269 10.72 33.95 13.58
CA VAL A 269 10.77 34.93 14.68
C VAL A 269 11.98 34.60 15.57
N VAL A 270 12.94 35.52 15.65
CA VAL A 270 14.16 35.37 16.45
C VAL A 270 14.21 36.46 17.52
N LYS A 271 14.43 36.07 18.78
CA LYS A 271 14.72 37.02 19.86
C LYS A 271 16.20 37.37 19.83
N GLN A 272 16.52 38.65 19.77
CA GLN A 272 17.90 39.15 19.80
C GLN A 272 18.12 40.05 21.01
N LEU A 273 19.37 40.09 21.50
CA LEU A 273 19.78 41.04 22.52
C LEU A 273 19.84 42.43 21.87
N ALA A 274 19.06 43.38 22.40
CA ALA A 274 19.16 44.78 22.07
C ALA A 274 19.86 45.48 23.24
N TRP A 275 21.02 46.07 22.97
CA TRP A 275 21.72 46.92 23.95
C TRP A 275 21.07 48.30 23.93
N VAL A 276 20.82 48.84 25.12
CA VAL A 276 20.29 50.20 25.35
C VAL A 276 21.43 51.19 25.41
#